data_AF-A0A1X7UWB6-F1
#
_entry.id   AF-A0A1X7UWB6-F1
#
_cell.length_a   1.000
_cell.length_b   1.000
_cell.length_c   1.000
_cell.angle_alpha   90.00
_cell.angle_beta   90.00
_cell.angle_gamma   90.00
#
_symmetry.space_group_name_H-M   'P 1'
#
loop_
_entity.id
_entity.type
_entity.pdbx_description
1 polymer ?
#
loop_
_entity_poly.entity_id
_entity_poly.type
_entity_poly.pdbx_seq_one_letter_code
_entity_poly.pdbx_strand_id
1 'polypeptide(L)'
;MKLVVSVLFLLIFFAFDNVFAEKCSKTPLTIRKDFISNCRDLNLGLIHCLVAWFAFKGAFSGRDPATVAAEHYQPYFMVLPMQAKEDQSLFWSGTYSIVEVVSTQPNPAGAVVYSSTNEPSSAIINDLGYGVNWCGVEGGGIDYVNECLCSVSGNFWERFSIDFAKASRGSAYWLGDGERDGGAFSNSSYFSTVELPNMNANEVVAIVVHKKGKGESCSEGSMNVLRSRVMERSIEYDCYDVYGDINQTNAIAACVSAIISDIQKGTRPKDHEVDCGPSIPA
;
A
#
# COMPACT_ATOMS: atom_id res chain seq x y z
N MET A 1 50.56 -40.88 -15.30
CA MET A 1 51.27 -39.66 -15.73
C MET A 1 50.62 -39.24 -17.06
N LYS A 2 49.79 -38.21 -17.20
CA LYS A 2 49.58 -36.94 -16.49
C LYS A 2 48.07 -36.64 -16.41
N LEU A 3 47.63 -36.01 -15.32
CA LEU A 3 46.35 -35.28 -15.24
C LEU A 3 46.35 -34.18 -16.31
N VAL A 4 45.24 -34.04 -17.04
CA VAL A 4 44.86 -32.78 -17.67
C VAL A 4 43.48 -32.43 -17.13
N VAL A 5 43.47 -31.57 -16.11
CA VAL A 5 42.26 -30.91 -15.63
C VAL A 5 41.94 -29.82 -16.65
N SER A 6 40.97 -30.08 -17.52
CA SER A 6 40.47 -29.06 -18.44
C SER A 6 39.32 -28.35 -17.76
N VAL A 7 39.61 -27.16 -17.23
CA VAL A 7 38.65 -26.18 -16.71
C VAL A 7 37.80 -25.72 -17.89
N LEU A 8 36.64 -26.36 -18.09
CA LEU A 8 35.65 -25.86 -19.02
C LEU A 8 34.85 -24.78 -18.29
N PHE A 9 35.24 -23.54 -18.56
CA PHE A 9 34.58 -22.32 -18.10
C PHE A 9 33.07 -22.41 -18.33
N LEU A 10 32.32 -22.36 -17.23
CA LEU A 10 30.91 -21.99 -17.18
C LEU A 10 30.75 -20.58 -17.78
N LEU A 11 30.42 -20.51 -19.06
CA LEU A 11 29.75 -19.34 -19.62
C LEU A 11 28.25 -19.56 -19.45
N ILE A 12 27.77 -19.41 -18.20
CA ILE A 12 26.39 -19.03 -17.96
C ILE A 12 26.32 -17.58 -18.46
N PHE A 13 25.94 -17.40 -19.72
CA PHE A 13 25.33 -16.15 -20.13
C PHE A 13 24.04 -16.05 -19.32
N PHE A 14 24.13 -15.39 -18.17
CA PHE A 14 22.98 -14.68 -17.64
C PHE A 14 22.59 -13.73 -18.75
N ALA A 15 21.58 -14.13 -19.53
CA ALA A 15 20.70 -13.15 -20.12
C ALA A 15 20.17 -12.39 -18.89
N PHE A 16 20.84 -11.27 -18.57
CA PHE A 16 20.19 -10.23 -17.82
C PHE A 16 18.94 -9.95 -18.61
N ASP A 17 17.80 -10.36 -18.06
CA ASP A 17 16.51 -9.94 -18.51
C ASP A 17 16.63 -8.43 -18.72
N ASN A 18 16.51 -7.99 -19.97
CA ASN A 18 16.19 -6.61 -20.25
C ASN A 18 14.77 -6.41 -19.70
N VAL A 19 14.68 -6.23 -18.38
CA VAL A 19 13.58 -5.53 -17.75
C VAL A 19 13.67 -4.14 -18.33
N PHE A 20 12.98 -3.92 -19.45
CA PHE A 20 12.82 -2.59 -19.99
C PHE A 20 12.29 -1.74 -18.84
N ALA A 21 13.08 -0.76 -18.42
CA ALA A 21 12.68 0.13 -17.35
C ALA A 21 11.40 0.83 -17.81
N GLU A 22 10.28 0.48 -17.17
CA GLU A 22 8.96 0.95 -17.55
C GLU A 22 8.91 2.47 -17.43
N LYS A 23 8.50 3.14 -18.50
CA LYS A 23 8.35 4.60 -18.52
C LYS A 23 6.95 4.98 -18.07
N CYS A 24 6.91 6.00 -17.25
CA CYS A 24 5.75 6.61 -16.66
C CYS A 24 5.64 8.08 -17.06
N SER A 25 4.60 8.77 -16.56
CA SER A 25 4.40 10.19 -16.86
C SER A 25 5.58 11.07 -16.41
N LYS A 26 5.67 12.27 -17.01
CA LYS A 26 6.66 13.29 -16.65
C LYS A 26 6.36 13.87 -15.26
N THR A 27 7.37 14.45 -14.62
CA THR A 27 7.14 15.22 -13.39
C THR A 27 6.22 16.43 -13.67
N PRO A 28 5.10 16.60 -12.94
CA PRO A 28 4.24 17.77 -13.09
C PRO A 28 4.99 19.07 -12.77
N LEU A 29 4.82 20.11 -13.59
CA LEU A 29 5.39 21.44 -13.33
C LEU A 29 4.92 22.04 -11.99
N THR A 30 3.75 21.62 -11.51
CA THR A 30 3.13 22.10 -10.29
C THR A 30 3.49 21.25 -9.06
N ILE A 31 4.25 20.16 -9.19
CA ILE A 31 4.49 19.18 -8.11
C ILE A 31 4.90 19.83 -6.78
N ARG A 32 5.78 20.85 -6.81
CA ARG A 32 6.20 21.54 -5.60
C ARG A 32 5.06 22.32 -4.96
N LYS A 33 4.29 23.05 -5.77
CA LYS A 33 3.17 23.87 -5.31
C LYS A 33 2.10 22.97 -4.69
N ASP A 34 1.75 21.91 -5.40
CA ASP A 34 0.68 20.99 -5.00
C ASP A 34 1.10 20.20 -3.76
N PHE A 35 2.35 19.71 -3.69
CA PHE A 35 2.89 19.07 -2.49
C PHE A 35 2.80 19.98 -1.25
N ILE A 36 3.22 21.25 -1.39
CA ILE A 36 3.16 22.20 -0.26
C ILE A 36 1.71 22.53 0.11
N SER A 37 0.79 22.57 -0.87
CA SER A 37 -0.64 22.75 -0.60
C SER A 37 -1.19 21.57 0.20
N ASN A 38 -1.05 20.35 -0.32
CA ASN A 38 -1.56 19.13 0.30
C ASN A 38 -0.97 18.93 1.71
N CYS A 39 0.32 19.20 1.89
CA CYS A 39 0.94 19.15 3.21
C CYS A 39 0.31 20.13 4.22
N ARG A 40 -0.07 21.33 3.78
CA ARG A 40 -0.71 22.31 4.66
C ARG A 40 -2.15 21.93 4.99
N ASP A 41 -2.83 21.20 4.12
CA ASP A 41 -4.18 20.70 4.36
C ASP A 41 -4.19 19.65 5.50
N LEU A 42 -3.05 19.02 5.77
CA LEU A 42 -2.81 18.21 6.98
C LEU A 42 -2.59 19.04 8.26
N ASN A 43 -2.82 20.35 8.22
CA ASN A 43 -2.56 21.31 9.31
C ASN A 43 -1.09 21.35 9.77
N LEU A 44 -0.15 20.95 8.92
CA LEU A 44 1.27 21.08 9.17
C LEU A 44 1.73 22.53 8.88
N GLY A 45 2.61 23.05 9.73
CA GLY A 45 3.17 24.39 9.55
C GLY A 45 4.03 24.51 8.29
N LEU A 46 4.08 25.70 7.68
CA LEU A 46 4.83 25.93 6.43
C LEU A 46 6.29 25.49 6.50
N ILE A 47 6.97 25.73 7.64
CA ILE A 47 8.35 25.28 7.86
C ILE A 47 8.43 23.75 7.76
N HIS A 48 7.50 23.03 8.40
CA HIS A 48 7.45 21.57 8.37
C HIS A 48 7.24 21.05 6.95
N CYS A 49 6.32 21.66 6.20
CA CYS A 49 6.06 21.29 4.81
C CYS A 49 7.25 21.54 3.88
N LEU A 50 8.00 22.62 4.10
CA LEU A 50 9.23 22.87 3.35
C LEU A 50 10.30 21.82 3.67
N VAL A 51 10.46 21.44 4.94
CA VAL A 51 11.39 20.38 5.33
C VAL A 51 11.00 19.03 4.71
N ALA A 52 9.71 18.67 4.77
CA ALA A 52 9.20 17.46 4.14
C ALA A 52 9.43 17.47 2.61
N TRP A 53 9.17 18.61 1.95
CA TRP A 53 9.44 18.78 0.53
C TRP A 53 10.92 18.58 0.20
N PHE A 54 11.84 19.20 0.95
CA PHE A 54 13.27 19.06 0.71
C PHE A 54 13.76 17.63 0.92
N ALA A 55 13.24 16.93 1.93
CA ALA A 55 13.52 15.52 2.15
C ALA A 55 12.99 14.64 1.00
N PHE A 56 11.75 14.87 0.56
CA PHE A 56 11.13 14.18 -0.57
C PHE A 56 11.91 14.37 -1.87
N LYS A 57 12.16 15.62 -2.28
CA LYS A 57 12.91 15.89 -3.51
C LYS A 57 14.37 15.46 -3.42
N GLY A 58 14.95 15.38 -2.22
CA GLY A 58 16.32 14.91 -2.00
C GLY A 58 16.53 13.45 -2.41
N ALA A 59 15.46 12.66 -2.45
CA ALA A 59 15.51 11.27 -2.87
C ALA A 59 15.82 11.08 -4.36
N PHE A 60 15.40 12.02 -5.22
CA PHE A 60 15.46 11.85 -6.69
C PHE A 60 16.07 13.01 -7.46
N SER A 61 16.00 14.25 -6.96
CA SER A 61 16.50 15.44 -7.68
C SER A 61 18.01 15.36 -7.90
N GLY A 62 18.46 15.56 -9.14
CA GLY A 62 19.88 15.52 -9.49
C GLY A 62 20.47 14.11 -9.61
N ARG A 63 19.66 13.07 -9.52
CA ARG A 63 20.07 11.66 -9.62
C ARG A 63 19.60 11.06 -10.95
N ASP A 64 20.32 10.05 -11.43
CA ASP A 64 19.83 9.17 -12.48
C ASP A 64 18.60 8.41 -11.97
N PRO A 65 17.43 8.51 -12.64
CA PRO A 65 16.22 7.77 -12.27
C PRO A 65 16.44 6.26 -12.06
N ALA A 66 17.37 5.64 -12.79
CA ALA A 66 17.66 4.21 -12.66
C ALA A 66 18.34 3.85 -11.33
N THR A 67 18.88 4.83 -10.61
CA THR A 67 19.65 4.63 -9.36
C THR A 67 18.86 4.98 -8.10
N VAL A 68 17.66 5.55 -8.23
CA VAL A 68 16.85 5.97 -7.09
C VAL A 68 16.24 4.75 -6.42
N ALA A 69 16.86 4.22 -5.37
CA ALA A 69 16.32 3.17 -4.49
C ALA A 69 15.35 3.68 -3.40
N ALA A 70 14.58 2.77 -2.79
CA ALA A 70 13.60 3.06 -1.72
C ALA A 70 14.23 3.74 -0.50
N GLU A 71 15.47 3.38 -0.14
CA GLU A 71 16.21 3.96 0.99
C GLU A 71 16.47 5.46 0.82
N HIS A 72 16.52 5.97 -0.41
CA HIS A 72 16.69 7.40 -0.64
C HIS A 72 15.50 8.23 -0.12
N TYR A 73 14.32 7.63 0.02
CA TYR A 73 13.14 8.27 0.61
C TYR A 73 13.10 8.18 2.14
N GLN A 74 14.02 7.44 2.78
CA GLN A 74 14.06 7.33 4.25
C GLN A 74 14.03 8.69 4.98
N PRO A 75 14.78 9.74 4.56
CA PRO A 75 14.74 11.03 5.24
C PRO A 75 13.36 11.69 5.21
N TYR A 76 12.56 11.45 4.16
CA TYR A 76 11.19 11.95 4.08
C TYR A 76 10.31 11.32 5.16
N PHE A 77 10.36 10.00 5.33
CA PHE A 77 9.62 9.29 6.37
C PHE A 77 10.15 9.52 7.80
N MET A 78 11.37 10.08 7.95
CA MET A 78 11.84 10.60 9.24
C MET A 78 11.20 11.94 9.60
N VAL A 79 10.89 12.78 8.60
CA VAL A 79 10.20 14.07 8.80
C VAL A 79 8.70 13.86 9.02
N LEU A 80 8.14 12.85 8.37
CA LEU A 80 6.74 12.44 8.50
C LEU A 80 6.67 10.96 8.91
N PRO A 81 6.88 10.65 10.19
CA PRO A 81 6.79 9.28 10.69
C PRO A 81 5.34 8.79 10.67
N MET A 82 5.18 7.47 10.52
CA MET A 82 3.87 6.80 10.52
C MET A 82 3.08 7.13 11.80
N GLN A 83 1.82 7.52 11.63
CA GLN A 83 0.92 7.90 12.71
C GLN A 83 0.00 6.77 13.17
N ALA A 84 -0.21 5.76 12.32
CA ALA A 84 -1.03 4.59 12.65
C ALA A 84 -0.72 4.04 14.05
N LYS A 85 -1.77 3.98 14.88
CA LYS A 85 -1.68 3.39 16.22
C LYS A 85 -2.10 1.92 16.18
N GLU A 86 -2.12 1.32 17.36
CA GLU A 86 -2.63 -0.03 17.54
C GLU A 86 -4.07 -0.14 17.03
N ASP A 87 -4.37 -1.25 16.35
CA ASP A 87 -5.66 -1.55 15.74
C ASP A 87 -6.14 -0.51 14.70
N GLN A 88 -5.23 0.22 14.04
CA GLN A 88 -5.61 1.26 13.08
C GLN A 88 -5.00 1.08 11.68
N SER A 89 -4.20 0.07 11.42
CA SER A 89 -3.56 -0.10 10.09
C SER A 89 -4.49 -0.83 9.13
N LEU A 90 -4.78 -0.24 7.97
CA LEU A 90 -5.58 -0.82 6.89
C LEU A 90 -4.74 -0.93 5.61
N PHE A 91 -4.49 -2.17 5.21
CA PHE A 91 -3.85 -2.57 3.96
C PHE A 91 -4.92 -3.00 2.95
N TRP A 92 -4.55 -3.11 1.68
CA TRP A 92 -5.53 -3.41 0.64
C TRP A 92 -4.93 -3.99 -0.64
N SER A 93 -5.79 -4.57 -1.48
CA SER A 93 -5.42 -5.03 -2.82
C SER A 93 -6.62 -4.93 -3.76
N GLY A 94 -6.56 -4.04 -4.75
CA GLY A 94 -7.62 -3.86 -5.74
C GLY A 94 -8.84 -3.06 -5.26
N THR A 95 -8.82 -2.54 -4.03
CA THR A 95 -9.99 -1.93 -3.34
C THR A 95 -9.80 -0.45 -2.99
N TYR A 96 -8.93 0.28 -3.72
CA TYR A 96 -8.54 1.68 -3.44
C TYR A 96 -9.73 2.59 -3.13
N SER A 97 -10.77 2.57 -3.97
CA SER A 97 -11.92 3.47 -3.83
C SER A 97 -12.68 3.27 -2.52
N ILE A 98 -12.76 2.03 -2.02
CA ILE A 98 -13.39 1.73 -0.73
C ILE A 98 -12.49 2.18 0.42
N VAL A 99 -11.19 1.88 0.33
CA VAL A 99 -10.20 2.26 1.34
C VAL A 99 -10.13 3.77 1.53
N GLU A 100 -10.18 4.54 0.44
CA GLU A 100 -10.23 6.00 0.48
C GLU A 100 -11.41 6.49 1.35
N VAL A 101 -12.59 5.91 1.21
CA VAL A 101 -13.76 6.27 2.03
C VAL A 101 -13.62 5.79 3.48
N VAL A 102 -13.19 4.55 3.69
CA VAL A 102 -13.02 3.95 5.03
C VAL A 102 -11.99 4.73 5.86
N SER A 103 -10.89 5.17 5.24
CA SER A 103 -9.80 5.87 5.90
C SER A 103 -10.06 7.36 6.15
N THR A 104 -10.94 8.00 5.37
CA THR A 104 -11.19 9.46 5.49
C THR A 104 -12.36 9.80 6.42
N GLN A 105 -13.12 8.80 6.88
CA GLN A 105 -14.25 8.99 7.78
C GLN A 105 -14.00 8.27 9.12
N PRO A 106 -14.26 8.92 10.27
CA PRO A 106 -14.24 8.20 11.54
C PRO A 106 -15.25 7.06 11.52
N ASN A 107 -14.84 5.89 11.98
CA ASN A 107 -15.74 4.75 12.11
C ASN A 107 -16.74 4.97 13.27
N PRO A 108 -17.74 4.08 13.46
CA PRO A 108 -18.70 4.18 14.56
C PRO A 108 -18.12 4.13 15.99
N ALA A 109 -16.82 3.85 16.17
CA ALA A 109 -16.12 3.98 17.44
C ALA A 109 -15.51 5.38 17.64
N GLY A 110 -15.57 6.25 16.63
CA GLY A 110 -14.87 7.53 16.58
C GLY A 110 -13.38 7.38 16.23
N ALA A 111 -12.93 6.19 15.84
CA ALA A 111 -11.54 5.93 15.48
C ALA A 111 -11.30 6.17 13.99
N VAL A 112 -10.09 6.65 13.68
CA VAL A 112 -9.58 6.74 12.31
C VAL A 112 -8.76 5.48 12.04
N VAL A 113 -8.94 4.90 10.86
CA VAL A 113 -8.03 3.88 10.34
C VAL A 113 -7.11 4.51 9.30
N TYR A 114 -5.84 4.19 9.39
CA TYR A 114 -4.79 4.68 8.52
C TYR A 114 -4.55 3.69 7.39
N SER A 115 -4.34 4.19 6.19
CA SER A 115 -3.91 3.43 5.02
C SER A 115 -3.00 4.32 4.16
N SER A 116 -2.58 3.82 3.00
CA SER A 116 -1.86 4.62 2.02
C SER A 116 -2.61 5.88 1.55
N THR A 117 -3.93 5.99 1.78
CA THR A 117 -4.75 7.11 1.29
C THR A 117 -4.78 8.30 2.25
N ASN A 118 -4.65 8.09 3.57
CA ASN A 118 -4.81 9.15 4.58
C ASN A 118 -3.64 9.26 5.58
N GLU A 119 -2.70 8.31 5.59
CA GLU A 119 -1.51 8.42 6.42
C GLU A 119 -0.74 9.68 6.02
N PRO A 120 -0.46 10.65 6.93
CA PRO A 120 0.13 11.93 6.56
C PRO A 120 1.38 11.85 5.69
N SER A 121 2.18 10.79 5.87
CA SER A 121 3.39 10.56 5.08
C SER A 121 3.10 10.11 3.63
N SER A 122 1.94 9.53 3.32
CA SER A 122 1.53 9.21 1.94
C SER A 122 0.47 10.15 1.38
N ALA A 123 -0.43 10.69 2.21
CA ALA A 123 -1.56 11.52 1.80
C ALA A 123 -1.12 12.72 0.95
N ILE A 124 -0.01 13.37 1.31
CA ILE A 124 0.57 14.48 0.54
C ILE A 124 0.80 14.09 -0.93
N ILE A 125 1.31 12.87 -1.14
CA ILE A 125 1.62 12.31 -2.46
C ILE A 125 0.37 11.75 -3.12
N ASN A 126 -0.51 11.09 -2.38
CA ASN A 126 -1.78 10.58 -2.89
C ASN A 126 -2.64 11.70 -3.48
N ASP A 127 -2.70 12.84 -2.79
CA ASP A 127 -3.47 14.02 -3.20
C ASP A 127 -2.85 14.78 -4.38
N LEU A 128 -1.64 14.41 -4.84
CA LEU A 128 -1.11 14.88 -6.14
C LEU A 128 -1.83 14.19 -7.32
N GLY A 129 -2.56 13.11 -7.05
CA GLY A 129 -3.32 12.34 -8.02
C GLY A 129 -2.76 10.94 -8.24
N TYR A 130 -3.66 9.98 -8.40
CA TYR A 130 -3.30 8.59 -8.70
C TYR A 130 -2.43 8.50 -9.98
N GLY A 131 -1.31 7.80 -9.88
CA GLY A 131 -0.37 7.63 -10.99
C GLY A 131 0.48 8.87 -11.30
N VAL A 132 0.56 9.84 -10.38
CA VAL A 132 1.56 10.91 -10.46
C VAL A 132 2.97 10.33 -10.36
N ASN A 133 3.89 10.84 -11.19
CA ASN A 133 5.28 10.40 -11.23
C ASN A 133 6.22 11.60 -11.11
N TRP A 134 7.46 11.32 -10.72
CA TRP A 134 8.49 12.32 -10.56
C TRP A 134 9.87 11.69 -10.73
N CYS A 135 10.84 12.48 -11.19
CA CYS A 135 12.21 12.05 -11.33
C CYS A 135 13.16 13.24 -11.43
N GLY A 136 14.44 12.96 -11.26
CA GLY A 136 15.52 13.90 -11.49
C GLY A 136 16.26 13.60 -12.79
N VAL A 137 17.26 14.42 -13.05
CA VAL A 137 18.27 14.18 -14.10
C VAL A 137 19.64 14.27 -13.46
N GLU A 138 20.54 13.34 -13.78
CA GLU A 138 21.90 13.30 -13.23
C GLU A 138 22.63 14.63 -13.42
N GLY A 139 23.26 15.14 -12.35
CA GLY A 139 23.99 16.41 -12.38
C GLY A 139 23.11 17.66 -12.50
N GLY A 140 21.79 17.49 -12.59
CA GLY A 140 20.81 18.57 -12.68
C GLY A 140 19.85 18.62 -11.49
N GLY A 141 18.58 18.88 -11.78
CA GLY A 141 17.53 19.08 -10.79
C GLY A 141 16.41 18.05 -10.91
N ILE A 142 15.19 18.53 -10.73
CA ILE A 142 13.97 17.80 -11.07
C ILE A 142 13.83 17.83 -12.60
N ASP A 143 13.53 16.69 -13.22
CA ASP A 143 13.27 16.61 -14.65
C ASP A 143 11.78 16.78 -14.94
N TYR A 144 11.42 17.90 -15.56
CA TYR A 144 10.05 18.20 -15.98
C TYR A 144 9.81 17.94 -17.47
N VAL A 145 10.85 17.57 -18.22
CA VAL A 145 10.82 17.50 -19.69
C VAL A 145 10.68 16.05 -20.15
N ASN A 146 11.40 15.13 -19.52
CA ASN A 146 11.41 13.73 -19.90
C ASN A 146 10.41 12.89 -19.08
N GLU A 147 10.01 11.76 -19.66
CA GLU A 147 9.24 10.73 -18.97
C GLU A 147 10.10 10.07 -17.89
N CYS A 148 9.49 9.82 -16.74
CA CYS A 148 10.17 9.22 -15.60
C CYS A 148 10.14 7.70 -15.69
N LEU A 149 11.09 7.02 -15.04
CA LEU A 149 10.94 5.60 -14.78
C LEU A 149 9.90 5.38 -13.68
N CYS A 150 8.97 4.45 -13.89
CA CYS A 150 7.94 4.10 -12.91
C CYS A 150 8.55 3.61 -11.58
N SER A 151 9.78 3.11 -11.61
CA SER A 151 10.52 2.70 -10.42
C SER A 151 10.77 3.84 -9.43
N VAL A 152 10.85 5.11 -9.88
CA VAL A 152 11.15 6.23 -8.96
C VAL A 152 10.01 6.48 -7.99
N SER A 153 8.77 6.49 -8.48
CA SER A 153 7.56 6.57 -7.64
C SER A 153 7.27 5.22 -6.98
N GLY A 154 7.51 4.10 -7.66
CA GLY A 154 7.42 2.76 -7.07
C GLY A 154 8.27 2.59 -5.81
N ASN A 155 9.52 3.08 -5.83
CA ASN A 155 10.43 3.00 -4.68
C ASN A 155 10.02 3.92 -3.51
N PHE A 156 9.25 4.98 -3.77
CA PHE A 156 8.60 5.73 -2.70
C PHE A 156 7.52 4.90 -2.02
N TRP A 157 6.65 4.26 -2.80
CA TRP A 157 5.58 3.42 -2.29
C TRP A 157 6.11 2.17 -1.59
N GLU A 158 7.17 1.54 -2.11
CA GLU A 158 7.86 0.45 -1.43
C GLU A 158 8.37 0.90 -0.05
N ARG A 159 9.02 2.07 0.01
CA ARG A 159 9.51 2.61 1.28
C ARG A 159 8.37 2.90 2.27
N PHE A 160 7.28 3.51 1.80
CA PHE A 160 6.08 3.74 2.60
C PHE A 160 5.54 2.41 3.13
N SER A 161 5.32 1.42 2.27
CA SER A 161 4.79 0.10 2.61
C SER A 161 5.64 -0.62 3.66
N ILE A 162 6.98 -0.54 3.56
CA ILE A 162 7.89 -1.10 4.58
C ILE A 162 7.68 -0.42 5.93
N ASP A 163 7.66 0.92 5.96
CA ASP A 163 7.58 1.68 7.22
C ASP A 163 6.19 1.59 7.85
N PHE A 164 5.14 1.60 7.04
CA PHE A 164 3.76 1.43 7.45
C PHE A 164 3.52 0.03 8.04
N ALA A 165 4.01 -1.02 7.38
CA ALA A 165 3.97 -2.39 7.92
C ALA A 165 4.72 -2.53 9.24
N LYS A 166 5.93 -1.96 9.36
CA LYS A 166 6.69 -1.97 10.61
C LYS A 166 6.00 -1.19 11.75
N ALA A 167 5.24 -0.15 11.41
CA ALA A 167 4.52 0.66 12.39
C ALA A 167 3.25 -0.02 12.92
N SER A 168 2.68 -0.97 12.17
CA SER A 168 1.46 -1.68 12.55
C SER A 168 1.61 -2.45 13.86
N ARG A 169 0.54 -2.44 14.67
CA ARG A 169 0.45 -3.08 15.99
C ARG A 169 -0.98 -3.55 16.26
N GLY A 170 -1.14 -4.57 17.09
CA GLY A 170 -2.45 -5.17 17.35
C GLY A 170 -3.01 -5.81 16.10
N SER A 171 -4.23 -5.45 15.74
CA SER A 171 -4.94 -5.87 14.54
C SER A 171 -4.55 -5.01 13.34
N ALA A 172 -4.03 -5.62 12.29
CA ALA A 172 -3.91 -5.03 10.96
C ALA A 172 -5.06 -5.53 10.08
N TYR A 173 -5.80 -4.62 9.47
CA TYR A 173 -6.88 -4.95 8.55
C TYR A 173 -6.33 -5.06 7.13
N TRP A 174 -6.86 -5.98 6.33
CA TRP A 174 -6.57 -6.10 4.91
C TRP A 174 -7.85 -6.23 4.11
N LEU A 175 -8.08 -5.31 3.15
CA LEU A 175 -9.29 -5.30 2.31
C LEU A 175 -8.99 -5.82 0.90
N GLY A 176 -9.60 -6.96 0.54
CA GLY A 176 -9.43 -7.61 -0.76
C GLY A 176 -10.72 -7.63 -1.61
N ASP A 177 -10.54 -7.65 -2.92
CA ASP A 177 -11.62 -7.86 -3.91
C ASP A 177 -11.72 -9.34 -4.28
N GLY A 178 -12.75 -10.02 -3.78
CA GLY A 178 -13.01 -11.43 -4.08
C GLY A 178 -13.47 -11.68 -5.52
N GLU A 179 -13.95 -10.66 -6.24
CA GLU A 179 -14.36 -10.78 -7.64
C GLU A 179 -13.21 -10.54 -8.64
N ARG A 180 -12.00 -10.27 -8.16
CA ARG A 180 -10.82 -10.03 -9.00
C ARG A 180 -10.35 -11.31 -9.69
N ASP A 181 -10.05 -11.19 -10.99
CA ASP A 181 -9.41 -12.27 -11.76
C ASP A 181 -8.10 -12.72 -11.08
N GLY A 182 -7.97 -14.03 -10.83
CA GLY A 182 -6.83 -14.63 -10.13
C GLY A 182 -6.94 -14.66 -8.60
N GLY A 183 -8.07 -14.22 -8.03
CA GLY A 183 -8.36 -14.27 -6.60
C GLY A 183 -8.08 -12.95 -5.87
N ALA A 184 -8.60 -12.84 -4.64
CA ALA A 184 -8.46 -11.64 -3.81
C ALA A 184 -6.99 -11.36 -3.48
N PHE A 185 -6.24 -12.39 -3.10
CA PHE A 185 -4.83 -12.31 -2.77
C PHE A 185 -3.93 -12.70 -3.96
N SER A 186 -2.80 -12.01 -4.10
CA SER A 186 -1.77 -12.36 -5.09
C SER A 186 -0.40 -12.47 -4.42
N ASN A 187 0.35 -13.52 -4.77
CA ASN A 187 1.71 -13.72 -4.30
C ASN A 187 2.66 -12.59 -4.71
N SER A 188 2.34 -11.84 -5.76
CA SER A 188 3.14 -10.74 -6.30
C SER A 188 2.60 -9.35 -5.89
N SER A 189 1.60 -9.26 -5.02
CA SER A 189 1.10 -7.97 -4.53
C SER A 189 2.11 -7.31 -3.58
N TYR A 190 2.07 -5.97 -3.47
CA TYR A 190 2.82 -5.23 -2.45
C TYR A 190 2.58 -5.79 -1.05
N PHE A 191 1.33 -6.18 -0.75
CA PHE A 191 1.00 -6.80 0.52
C PHE A 191 1.80 -8.09 0.75
N SER A 192 1.88 -8.97 -0.25
CA SER A 192 2.60 -10.24 -0.15
C SER A 192 4.12 -10.08 -0.09
N THR A 193 4.69 -9.19 -0.92
CA THR A 193 6.15 -9.14 -1.14
C THR A 193 6.86 -8.08 -0.31
N VAL A 194 6.15 -7.07 0.18
CA VAL A 194 6.73 -5.93 0.91
C VAL A 194 6.12 -5.79 2.29
N GLU A 195 4.80 -5.68 2.40
CA GLU A 195 4.14 -5.28 3.65
C GLU A 195 4.10 -6.42 4.65
N LEU A 196 3.51 -7.57 4.29
CA LEU A 196 3.44 -8.73 5.16
C LEU A 196 4.83 -9.14 5.64
N PRO A 197 5.90 -9.23 4.81
CA PRO A 197 7.26 -9.51 5.25
C PRO A 197 7.85 -8.52 6.29
N ASN A 198 7.34 -7.30 6.38
CA ASN A 198 7.81 -6.25 7.29
C ASN A 198 6.84 -5.97 8.45
N MET A 199 5.71 -6.69 8.51
CA MET A 199 4.63 -6.43 9.45
C MET A 199 4.99 -6.81 10.89
N ASN A 200 4.63 -5.92 11.83
CA ASN A 200 4.76 -6.09 13.29
C ASN A 200 3.41 -6.25 14.02
N ALA A 201 2.29 -6.28 13.29
CA ALA A 201 0.97 -6.59 13.84
C ALA A 201 0.92 -8.00 14.45
N ASN A 202 0.05 -8.18 15.43
CA ASN A 202 -0.18 -9.47 16.10
C ASN A 202 -1.21 -10.31 15.35
N GLU A 203 -2.11 -9.65 14.63
CA GLU A 203 -3.19 -10.27 13.88
C GLU A 203 -3.37 -9.58 12.51
N VAL A 204 -3.65 -10.35 11.48
CA VAL A 204 -4.23 -9.86 10.23
C VAL A 204 -5.70 -10.27 10.18
N VAL A 205 -6.57 -9.26 10.11
CA VAL A 205 -8.00 -9.43 9.84
C VAL A 205 -8.24 -9.14 8.36
N ALA A 206 -8.42 -10.20 7.57
CA ALA A 206 -8.80 -10.08 6.17
C ALA A 206 -10.30 -9.79 6.04
N ILE A 207 -10.66 -8.87 5.16
CA ILE A 207 -12.03 -8.55 4.80
C ILE A 207 -12.12 -8.70 3.29
N VAL A 208 -12.90 -9.68 2.82
CA VAL A 208 -13.02 -10.02 1.39
C VAL A 208 -14.40 -9.59 0.92
N VAL A 209 -14.44 -8.65 -0.02
CA VAL A 209 -15.71 -8.16 -0.58
C VAL A 209 -16.05 -8.95 -1.84
N HIS A 210 -17.24 -9.55 -1.89
CA HIS A 210 -17.72 -10.24 -3.09
C HIS A 210 -19.24 -10.42 -3.08
N LYS A 211 -19.88 -10.61 -4.23
CA LYS A 211 -21.30 -11.00 -4.28
C LYS A 211 -21.49 -12.44 -3.81
N LYS A 212 -22.61 -12.71 -3.14
CA LYS A 212 -22.95 -14.07 -2.71
C LYS A 212 -23.00 -15.04 -3.91
N GLY A 213 -22.28 -16.15 -3.79
CA GLY A 213 -22.15 -17.15 -4.86
C GLY A 213 -21.29 -16.72 -6.06
N LYS A 214 -20.54 -15.62 -5.93
CA LYS A 214 -19.55 -15.14 -6.90
C LYS A 214 -18.26 -14.77 -6.18
N GLY A 215 -17.16 -14.81 -6.93
CA GLY A 215 -15.85 -14.48 -6.39
C GLY A 215 -15.33 -15.52 -5.40
N GLU A 216 -14.18 -15.21 -4.83
CA GLU A 216 -13.48 -15.99 -3.82
C GLU A 216 -13.90 -15.57 -2.42
N SER A 217 -14.12 -16.56 -1.56
CA SER A 217 -14.42 -16.37 -0.13
C SER A 217 -13.18 -16.61 0.75
N CYS A 218 -13.31 -16.30 2.03
CA CYS A 218 -12.29 -16.48 3.07
C CYS A 218 -11.73 -17.92 3.21
N SER A 219 -12.48 -18.93 2.76
CA SER A 219 -12.11 -20.34 2.93
C SER A 219 -11.53 -20.99 1.67
N GLU A 220 -11.34 -20.22 0.59
CA GLU A 220 -11.04 -20.75 -0.74
C GLU A 220 -9.75 -20.18 -1.34
N GLY A 221 -9.22 -20.88 -2.34
CA GLY A 221 -8.17 -20.44 -3.25
C GLY A 221 -7.00 -19.64 -2.63
N SER A 222 -6.80 -18.42 -3.13
CA SER A 222 -5.74 -17.49 -2.77
C SER A 222 -5.81 -17.03 -1.32
N MET A 223 -6.99 -17.05 -0.68
CA MET A 223 -7.15 -16.70 0.73
C MET A 223 -6.54 -17.75 1.66
N ASN A 224 -6.52 -19.03 1.25
CA ASN A 224 -5.74 -20.06 1.97
C ASN A 224 -4.23 -19.82 1.87
N VAL A 225 -3.76 -19.25 0.76
CA VAL A 225 -2.35 -18.85 0.60
C VAL A 225 -2.03 -17.67 1.50
N LEU A 226 -2.92 -16.66 1.55
CA LEU A 226 -2.78 -15.54 2.48
C LEU A 226 -2.71 -16.02 3.93
N ARG A 227 -3.67 -16.84 4.37
CA ARG A 227 -3.68 -17.44 5.72
C ARG A 227 -2.35 -18.12 6.04
N SER A 228 -1.87 -18.97 5.13
CA SER A 228 -0.62 -19.71 5.32
C SER A 228 0.57 -18.76 5.51
N ARG A 229 0.70 -17.74 4.67
CA ARG A 229 1.79 -16.74 4.76
C ARG A 229 1.74 -15.89 6.02
N VAL A 230 0.53 -15.53 6.47
CA VAL A 230 0.35 -14.79 7.73
C VAL A 230 0.79 -15.67 8.91
N MET A 231 0.33 -16.93 8.94
CA MET A 231 0.68 -17.87 10.01
C MET A 231 2.15 -18.27 10.02
N GLU A 232 2.82 -18.35 8.86
CA GLU A 232 4.28 -18.56 8.75
C GLU A 232 5.09 -17.48 9.47
N ARG A 233 4.51 -16.28 9.65
CA ARG A 233 5.11 -15.18 10.42
C ARG A 233 4.75 -15.18 11.90
N SER A 234 4.04 -16.21 12.38
CA SER A 234 3.47 -16.25 13.74
C SER A 234 2.54 -15.08 14.04
N ILE A 235 1.83 -14.60 13.01
CA ILE A 235 0.77 -13.59 13.12
C ILE A 235 -0.57 -14.34 13.09
N GLU A 236 -1.51 -13.95 13.95
CA GLU A 236 -2.86 -14.51 13.96
C GLU A 236 -3.63 -14.12 12.69
N TYR A 237 -4.56 -14.96 12.25
CA TYR A 237 -5.33 -14.74 11.03
C TYR A 237 -6.82 -14.90 11.32
N ASP A 238 -7.58 -13.86 10.99
CA ASP A 238 -9.05 -13.90 10.92
C ASP A 238 -9.50 -13.42 9.53
N CYS A 239 -10.71 -13.80 9.11
CA CYS A 239 -11.23 -13.41 7.81
C CYS A 239 -12.75 -13.27 7.82
N TYR A 240 -13.25 -12.19 7.23
CA TYR A 240 -14.67 -11.91 7.06
C TYR A 240 -15.07 -11.86 5.59
N ASP A 241 -16.08 -12.66 5.22
CA ASP A 241 -16.76 -12.58 3.93
C ASP A 241 -17.79 -11.45 3.99
N VAL A 242 -17.56 -10.41 3.19
CA VAL A 242 -18.44 -9.25 3.06
C VAL A 242 -19.21 -9.35 1.76
N TYR A 243 -20.50 -9.69 1.88
CA TYR A 243 -21.38 -9.82 0.74
C TYR A 243 -21.86 -8.46 0.25
N GLY A 244 -21.52 -8.10 -0.99
CA GLY A 244 -21.95 -6.85 -1.59
C GLY A 244 -21.33 -6.59 -2.96
N ASP A 245 -21.84 -5.56 -3.66
CA ASP A 245 -21.24 -5.13 -4.92
C ASP A 245 -20.10 -4.15 -4.63
N ILE A 246 -18.87 -4.52 -4.99
CA ILE A 246 -17.67 -3.68 -4.79
C ILE A 246 -17.81 -2.29 -5.44
N ASN A 247 -18.65 -2.15 -6.47
CA ASN A 247 -18.92 -0.87 -7.13
C ASN A 247 -19.85 0.05 -6.31
N GLN A 248 -20.51 -0.47 -5.26
CA GLN A 248 -21.29 0.32 -4.30
C GLN A 248 -20.39 0.85 -3.18
N THR A 249 -19.34 1.58 -3.56
CA THR A 249 -18.23 2.02 -2.70
C THR A 249 -18.66 2.50 -1.31
N ASN A 250 -19.62 3.44 -1.24
CA ASN A 250 -20.05 4.02 0.05
C ASN A 250 -20.76 3.01 0.96
N ALA A 251 -21.56 2.11 0.39
CA ALA A 251 -22.27 1.10 1.17
C ALA A 251 -21.28 0.07 1.74
N ILE A 252 -20.35 -0.40 0.90
CA ILE A 252 -19.29 -1.31 1.34
C ILE A 252 -18.38 -0.64 2.36
N ALA A 253 -17.96 0.60 2.13
CA ALA A 253 -17.11 1.34 3.07
C ALA A 253 -17.78 1.51 4.44
N ALA A 254 -19.07 1.87 4.48
CA ALA A 254 -19.81 1.96 5.75
C ALA A 254 -19.85 0.62 6.49
N CYS A 255 -20.02 -0.47 5.76
CA CYS A 255 -20.05 -1.82 6.32
C CYS A 255 -18.68 -2.26 6.85
N VAL A 256 -17.61 -2.07 6.06
CA VAL A 256 -16.22 -2.34 6.47
C VAL A 256 -15.84 -1.52 7.69
N SER A 257 -16.21 -0.23 7.73
CA SER A 257 -16.00 0.64 8.89
C SER A 257 -16.73 0.14 10.14
N ALA A 258 -17.93 -0.43 9.99
CA ALA A 258 -18.67 -1.03 11.11
C ALA A 258 -17.95 -2.28 11.65
N ILE A 259 -17.50 -3.18 10.77
CA ILE A 259 -16.73 -4.38 11.14
C ILE A 259 -15.47 -3.99 11.91
N ILE A 260 -14.69 -3.04 11.40
CA ILE A 260 -13.48 -2.56 12.07
C ILE A 260 -13.81 -1.94 13.43
N SER A 261 -14.86 -1.11 13.50
CA SER A 261 -15.33 -0.53 14.77
C SER A 261 -15.70 -1.59 15.80
N ASP A 262 -16.39 -2.65 15.39
CA ASP A 262 -16.79 -3.72 16.29
C ASP A 262 -15.57 -4.45 16.83
N ILE A 263 -14.60 -4.78 15.96
CA ILE A 263 -13.35 -5.45 16.36
C ILE A 263 -12.57 -4.59 17.36
N GLN A 264 -12.43 -3.28 17.09
CA GLN A 264 -11.78 -2.34 18.00
C GLN A 264 -12.49 -2.22 19.36
N LYS A 265 -13.80 -2.50 19.43
CA LYS A 265 -14.58 -2.55 20.68
C LYS A 265 -14.49 -3.92 21.38
N GLY A 266 -13.73 -4.87 20.84
CA GLY A 266 -13.61 -6.23 21.36
C GLY A 266 -14.78 -7.14 20.97
N THR A 267 -15.59 -6.75 19.99
CA THR A 267 -16.72 -7.53 19.47
C THR A 267 -16.43 -8.00 18.06
N ARG A 268 -16.69 -9.27 17.74
CA ARG A 268 -16.48 -9.81 16.39
C ARG A 268 -17.82 -10.20 15.77
N PRO A 269 -18.08 -9.87 14.49
CA PRO A 269 -19.25 -10.38 13.77
C PRO A 269 -19.36 -11.89 13.91
N LYS A 270 -20.56 -12.38 14.17
CA LYS A 270 -20.81 -13.83 14.26
C LYS A 270 -20.67 -14.46 12.90
N ASP A 271 -20.21 -15.71 12.89
CA ASP A 271 -20.15 -16.58 11.70
C ASP A 271 -19.21 -16.10 10.58
N HIS A 272 -18.44 -15.02 10.80
CA HIS A 272 -17.48 -14.46 9.85
C HIS A 272 -18.08 -14.07 8.48
N GLU A 273 -19.40 -13.89 8.42
CA GLU A 273 -20.14 -13.47 7.24
C GLU A 273 -20.94 -12.21 7.54
N VAL A 274 -20.85 -11.20 6.66
CA VAL A 274 -21.55 -9.92 6.81
C VAL A 274 -22.23 -9.56 5.49
N ASP A 275 -23.55 -9.36 5.50
CA ASP A 275 -24.30 -8.91 4.33
C ASP A 275 -24.41 -7.38 4.32
N CYS A 276 -23.74 -6.76 3.36
CA CYS A 276 -23.72 -5.33 3.12
C CYS A 276 -24.59 -4.94 1.92
N GLY A 277 -25.55 -5.79 1.55
CA GLY A 277 -26.55 -5.55 0.51
C GLY A 277 -27.24 -4.19 0.68
N PRO A 278 -27.90 -3.68 -0.38
CA PRO A 278 -28.38 -2.31 -0.43
C PRO A 278 -29.19 -2.01 0.81
N SER A 279 -28.64 -1.16 1.68
CA SER A 279 -29.36 -0.56 2.78
C SER A 279 -30.67 -0.04 2.19
N ILE A 280 -31.80 -0.65 2.59
CA ILE A 280 -33.11 -0.07 2.33
C ILE A 280 -33.00 1.37 2.84
N PRO A 281 -33.20 2.39 2.00
CA PRO A 281 -33.15 3.76 2.48
C PRO A 281 -34.22 3.92 3.57
N ALA A 282 -33.82 4.54 4.68
CA ALA A 282 -34.71 4.96 5.75
C ALA A 282 -35.84 5.85 5.23
#